data_AF-A0A2M7Y8V1-F1
#
_entry.id   AF-A0A2M7Y8V1-F1
#
_cell.length_a   1.000
_cell.length_b   1.000
_cell.length_c   1.000
_cell.angle_alpha   90.00
_cell.angle_beta   90.00
_cell.angle_gamma   90.00
#
_symmetry.space_group_name_H-M   'P 1'
#
loop_
_entity.id
_entity.type
_entity.pdbx_description
1 polymer ?
#
loop_
_entity_poly.entity_id
_entity_poly.type
_entity_poly.pdbx_seq_one_letter_code
_entity_poly.pdbx_strand_id
1 'polypeptide(L)'
;MLAALAWQAELGADEAIAETPVDRFALETAQQTARATQRPAPTRPAAPALRAIPSAQPDAAQPDAVRAAREIAAGCRDLASLGAALAAFDGCPLKQGARNCVFADGDPAARVMIVGEAPGRDEDIAGKPFVGRSGQLLDRMLAAIGLDRRATDPARGVYITNILPWRPVENRAPSADETAMLTPFVARHIALADPEFVLVMGATAARALLQTPEGILKLRGRWRRAVAG
;
A
#
# COMPACT_ATOMS: atom_id res chain seq x y z
N MET A 1 -43.30 -12.56 24.15
CA MET A 1 -43.63 -12.31 22.73
C MET A 1 -43.51 -10.82 22.39
N LEU A 2 -44.14 -9.91 23.14
CA LEU A 2 -44.08 -8.45 22.88
C LEU A 2 -42.67 -7.83 23.01
N ALA A 3 -41.85 -8.28 23.96
CA ALA A 3 -40.49 -7.76 24.15
C ALA A 3 -39.54 -8.08 22.96
N ALA A 4 -39.75 -9.21 22.28
CA ALA A 4 -38.93 -9.59 21.12
C ALA A 4 -39.25 -8.72 19.89
N LEU A 5 -40.51 -8.34 19.71
CA LEU A 5 -40.95 -7.44 18.64
C LEU A 5 -40.46 -6.01 18.85
N ALA A 6 -40.48 -5.51 20.10
CA ALA A 6 -39.96 -4.19 20.43
C ALA A 6 -38.45 -4.07 20.12
N TRP A 7 -37.68 -5.09 20.45
CA TRP A 7 -36.25 -5.14 20.15
C TRP A 7 -35.95 -5.16 18.65
N GLN A 8 -36.77 -5.85 17.85
CA GLN A 8 -36.62 -5.86 16.39
C GLN A 8 -36.91 -4.48 15.77
N ALA A 9 -37.92 -3.77 16.28
CA ALA A 9 -38.22 -2.41 15.85
C ALA A 9 -37.10 -1.42 16.22
N GLU A 10 -36.49 -1.54 17.42
CA GLU A 10 -35.32 -0.73 17.82
C GLU A 10 -34.10 -0.96 16.93
N LEU A 11 -33.94 -2.17 16.39
CA LEU A 11 -32.87 -2.50 15.44
C LEU A 11 -33.16 -2.07 14.00
N GLY A 12 -34.26 -1.35 13.77
CA GLY A 12 -34.62 -0.80 12.47
C GLY A 12 -35.24 -1.80 11.51
N ALA A 13 -35.79 -2.93 12.01
CA ALA A 13 -36.62 -3.79 11.18
C ALA A 13 -37.97 -3.10 10.92
N ASP A 14 -38.16 -2.68 9.68
CA ASP A 14 -39.29 -1.87 9.22
C ASP A 14 -40.32 -2.68 8.41
N GLU A 15 -39.89 -3.77 7.75
CA GLU A 15 -40.78 -4.62 6.95
C GLU A 15 -40.50 -6.12 7.11
N ALA A 16 -41.58 -6.92 7.18
CA ALA A 16 -41.51 -8.37 7.16
C ALA A 16 -41.63 -8.88 5.71
N ILE A 17 -40.51 -9.31 5.13
CA ILE A 17 -40.42 -9.70 3.70
C ILE A 17 -40.94 -11.13 3.46
N ALA A 18 -41.02 -11.97 4.49
CA ALA A 18 -41.55 -13.34 4.40
C ALA A 18 -42.05 -13.86 5.75
N GLU A 19 -43.05 -14.75 5.70
CA GLU A 19 -43.66 -15.38 6.88
C GLU A 19 -42.75 -16.37 7.62
N THR A 20 -41.67 -16.84 6.97
CA THR A 20 -40.76 -17.85 7.53
C THR A 20 -39.34 -17.29 7.64
N PRO A 21 -38.69 -17.38 8.82
CA PRO A 21 -37.29 -16.98 8.97
C PRO A 21 -36.39 -17.81 8.06
N VAL A 22 -35.54 -17.13 7.28
CA VAL A 22 -34.55 -17.78 6.41
C VAL A 22 -33.19 -17.74 7.09
N ASP A 23 -32.69 -18.90 7.51
CA ASP A 23 -31.31 -19.04 7.97
C ASP A 23 -30.35 -19.05 6.78
N ARG A 24 -29.74 -17.88 6.51
CA ARG A 24 -28.81 -17.72 5.39
C ARG A 24 -27.46 -18.41 5.64
N PHE A 25 -27.07 -18.67 6.88
CA PHE A 25 -25.83 -19.39 7.20
C PHE A 25 -25.96 -20.89 6.92
N ALA A 26 -27.13 -21.46 7.22
CA ALA A 26 -27.45 -22.84 6.86
C ALA A 26 -27.52 -23.03 5.33
N LEU A 27 -28.07 -22.06 4.60
CA LEU A 27 -28.12 -22.08 3.13
C LEU A 27 -26.74 -22.02 2.49
N GLU A 28 -25.83 -21.17 2.97
CA GLU A 28 -24.44 -21.13 2.48
C GLU A 28 -23.71 -22.45 2.73
N THR A 29 -23.91 -23.06 3.90
CA THR A 29 -23.30 -24.33 4.26
C THR A 29 -23.83 -25.48 3.40
N ALA A 30 -25.14 -25.50 3.12
CA ALA A 30 -25.77 -26.47 2.22
C ALA A 30 -25.31 -26.30 0.77
N GLN A 31 -25.14 -25.06 0.30
CA GLN A 31 -24.63 -24.77 -1.04
C GLN A 31 -23.15 -25.17 -1.20
N GLN A 32 -22.33 -24.96 -0.17
CA GLN A 32 -20.92 -25.38 -0.18
C GLN A 32 -20.77 -26.91 -0.14
N THR A 33 -21.59 -27.61 0.65
CA THR A 33 -21.58 -29.08 0.70
C THR A 33 -22.11 -29.71 -0.59
N ALA A 34 -23.15 -29.13 -1.21
CA ALA A 34 -23.61 -29.56 -2.54
C ALA A 34 -22.57 -29.32 -3.65
N ARG A 35 -21.80 -28.23 -3.57
CA ARG A 35 -20.73 -27.90 -4.53
C ARG A 35 -19.48 -28.78 -4.36
N ALA A 36 -19.26 -29.32 -3.16
CA ALA A 36 -18.18 -30.26 -2.88
C ALA A 36 -18.49 -31.69 -3.36
N THR A 37 -19.75 -32.11 -3.31
CA THR A 37 -20.18 -33.46 -3.74
C THR A 37 -20.44 -33.59 -5.24
N GLN A 38 -20.58 -32.48 -5.96
CA GLN A 38 -20.78 -32.46 -7.42
C GLN A 38 -19.50 -32.32 -8.24
N ARG A 39 -18.30 -32.36 -7.63
CA ARG A 39 -17.03 -32.23 -8.36
C ARG A 39 -16.60 -33.59 -8.93
N PRO A 40 -16.68 -33.84 -10.24
CA PRO A 40 -16.16 -35.08 -10.82
C PRO A 40 -14.63 -35.05 -10.77
N ALA A 41 -14.00 -36.22 -10.66
CA ALA A 41 -12.56 -36.36 -10.89
C ALA A 41 -12.20 -35.86 -12.31
N PRO A 42 -11.09 -35.14 -12.50
CA PRO A 42 -10.76 -34.57 -13.81
C PRO A 42 -10.31 -35.69 -14.77
N THR A 43 -11.21 -36.14 -15.64
CA THR A 43 -10.84 -36.76 -16.92
C THR A 43 -10.47 -35.65 -17.89
N ARG A 44 -9.25 -35.70 -18.42
CA ARG A 44 -8.70 -34.69 -19.33
C ARG A 44 -9.26 -34.91 -20.75
N PRO A 45 -10.14 -34.04 -21.29
CA PRO A 45 -10.47 -34.07 -22.70
C PRO A 45 -9.44 -33.21 -23.47
N ALA A 46 -9.07 -33.63 -24.67
CA ALA A 46 -8.33 -32.77 -25.59
C ALA A 46 -9.20 -31.55 -25.94
N ALA A 47 -8.72 -30.35 -25.62
CA ALA A 47 -9.46 -29.11 -25.83
C ALA A 47 -9.52 -28.75 -27.33
N PRO A 48 -10.68 -28.31 -27.85
CA PRO A 48 -10.76 -27.65 -29.15
C PRO A 48 -10.13 -26.26 -29.07
N ALA A 49 -9.44 -25.86 -30.14
CA ALA A 49 -8.75 -24.58 -30.24
C ALA A 49 -9.73 -23.40 -30.14
N LEU A 50 -9.78 -22.76 -28.99
CA LEU A 50 -10.42 -21.45 -28.80
C LEU A 50 -9.60 -20.39 -29.54
N ARG A 51 -10.26 -19.66 -30.45
CA ARG A 51 -9.72 -18.40 -30.98
C ARG A 51 -9.45 -17.46 -29.82
N ALA A 52 -8.20 -17.00 -29.73
CA ALA A 52 -7.76 -16.04 -28.73
C ALA A 52 -8.53 -14.73 -28.88
N ILE A 53 -9.37 -14.42 -27.88
CA ILE A 53 -9.67 -13.04 -27.53
C ILE A 53 -8.36 -12.48 -26.94
N PRO A 54 -7.86 -11.30 -27.32
CA PRO A 54 -6.68 -10.73 -26.69
C PRO A 54 -7.01 -10.45 -25.21
N SER A 55 -6.63 -11.39 -24.34
CA SER A 55 -6.50 -11.11 -22.92
C SER A 55 -5.40 -10.06 -22.79
N ALA A 56 -5.76 -8.84 -22.37
CA ALA A 56 -4.78 -7.90 -21.87
C ALA A 56 -4.07 -8.60 -20.70
N GLN A 57 -2.86 -9.10 -20.96
CA GLN A 57 -2.05 -9.70 -19.92
C GLN A 57 -1.73 -8.60 -18.90
N PRO A 58 -1.81 -8.86 -17.59
CA PRO A 58 -1.14 -7.99 -16.63
C PRO A 58 0.35 -8.12 -16.94
N ASP A 59 0.94 -7.03 -17.42
CA ASP A 59 2.36 -6.95 -17.76
C ASP A 59 3.18 -7.56 -16.62
N ALA A 60 3.84 -8.68 -16.91
CA ALA A 60 4.94 -9.16 -16.09
C ALA A 60 5.92 -7.98 -15.96
N ALA A 61 6.43 -7.68 -14.76
CA ALA A 61 7.44 -6.65 -14.60
C ALA A 61 8.53 -6.80 -15.65
N GLN A 62 8.54 -5.88 -16.60
CA GLN A 62 9.56 -5.85 -17.63
C GLN A 62 10.85 -5.41 -16.91
N PRO A 63 11.93 -6.19 -16.93
CA PRO A 63 13.22 -5.81 -16.31
C PRO A 63 13.74 -4.44 -16.80
N ASP A 64 13.19 -3.96 -17.92
CA ASP A 64 13.42 -2.63 -18.46
C ASP A 64 12.89 -1.49 -17.57
N ALA A 65 11.71 -1.63 -16.95
CA ALA A 65 11.11 -0.58 -16.13
C ALA A 65 11.93 -0.31 -14.85
N VAL A 66 12.46 -1.36 -14.23
CA VAL A 66 13.34 -1.25 -13.05
C VAL A 66 14.67 -0.60 -13.45
N ARG A 67 15.23 -0.94 -14.61
CA ARG A 67 16.45 -0.33 -15.15
C ARG A 67 16.24 1.15 -15.44
N ALA A 68 15.16 1.51 -16.14
CA ALA A 68 14.81 2.90 -16.44
C ALA A 68 14.61 3.71 -15.16
N ALA A 69 13.90 3.18 -14.17
CA ALA A 69 13.73 3.82 -12.86
C ALA A 69 15.08 4.09 -12.18
N ARG A 70 16.01 3.14 -12.23
CA ARG A 70 17.36 3.30 -11.67
C ARG A 70 18.17 4.38 -12.39
N GLU A 71 18.14 4.41 -13.72
CA GLU A 71 18.84 5.41 -14.52
C GLU A 71 18.30 6.82 -14.29
N ILE A 72 16.98 6.98 -14.29
CA ILE A 72 16.29 8.24 -14.01
C ILE A 72 16.63 8.72 -12.59
N ALA A 73 16.49 7.85 -11.58
CA ALA A 73 16.80 8.19 -10.20
C ALA A 73 18.29 8.59 -10.03
N ALA A 74 19.22 7.85 -10.64
CA ALA A 74 20.65 8.16 -10.59
C ALA A 74 20.99 9.54 -11.20
N GLY A 75 20.23 9.98 -12.22
CA GLY A 75 20.40 11.29 -12.84
C GLY A 75 19.89 12.48 -12.01
N CYS A 76 19.05 12.24 -10.99
CA CYS A 76 18.49 13.31 -10.16
C CYS A 76 19.53 13.82 -9.16
N ARG A 77 19.72 15.14 -9.03
CA ARG A 77 20.77 15.76 -8.18
C ARG A 77 20.26 16.35 -6.87
N ASP A 78 18.95 16.55 -6.78
CA ASP A 78 18.28 17.16 -5.64
C ASP A 78 16.86 16.59 -5.51
N LEU A 79 16.21 16.85 -4.37
CA LEU A 79 14.87 16.33 -4.10
C LEU A 79 13.80 16.87 -5.06
N ALA A 80 14.00 18.09 -5.57
CA ALA A 80 13.09 18.70 -6.52
C ALA A 80 13.10 17.97 -7.87
N SER A 81 14.29 17.71 -8.42
CA SER A 81 14.48 16.94 -9.65
C SER A 81 14.02 15.49 -9.48
N LEU A 82 14.25 14.88 -8.31
CA LEU A 82 13.73 13.55 -8.00
C LEU A 82 12.20 13.51 -7.99
N GLY A 83 11.55 14.46 -7.30
CA GLY A 83 10.09 14.55 -7.24
C GLY A 83 9.46 14.78 -8.62
N ALA A 84 10.05 15.66 -9.43
CA ALA A 84 9.61 15.91 -10.80
C ALA A 84 9.77 14.68 -11.70
N ALA A 85 10.93 14.00 -11.62
CA ALA A 85 11.20 12.79 -12.38
C ALA A 85 10.26 11.64 -11.99
N LEU A 86 9.99 11.47 -10.69
CA LEU A 86 9.04 10.46 -10.20
C LEU A 86 7.62 10.76 -10.68
N ALA A 87 7.15 12.00 -10.58
CA ALA A 87 5.83 12.39 -11.07
C ALA A 87 5.69 12.19 -12.59
N ALA A 88 6.77 12.37 -13.35
CA ALA A 88 6.82 12.15 -14.80
C ALA A 88 7.00 10.68 -15.20
N PHE A 89 7.36 9.78 -14.29
CA PHE A 89 7.66 8.39 -14.62
C PHE A 89 6.41 7.63 -15.09
N ASP A 90 6.43 7.12 -16.32
CA ASP A 90 5.30 6.41 -16.94
C ASP A 90 5.42 4.87 -16.86
N GLY A 91 6.51 4.36 -16.27
CA GLY A 91 6.73 2.91 -16.16
C GLY A 91 5.85 2.20 -15.12
N CYS A 92 5.09 2.94 -14.31
CA CYS A 92 4.23 2.38 -13.26
C CYS A 92 2.74 2.52 -13.61
N PRO A 93 2.00 1.40 -13.80
CA PRO A 93 0.56 1.45 -14.12
C PRO A 93 -0.29 2.14 -13.06
N LEU A 94 0.16 2.16 -11.79
CA LEU A 94 -0.58 2.80 -10.69
C LEU A 94 -0.80 4.29 -10.89
N LYS A 95 0.06 4.96 -11.67
CA LYS A 95 -0.08 6.38 -12.01
C LYS A 95 -1.40 6.67 -12.72
N GLN A 96 -1.93 5.74 -13.52
CA GLN A 96 -3.17 5.94 -14.27
C GLN A 96 -4.42 5.98 -13.38
N GLY A 97 -4.37 5.29 -12.23
CA GLY A 97 -5.49 5.20 -11.29
C GLY A 97 -5.39 6.17 -10.11
N ALA A 98 -4.24 6.81 -9.92
CA ALA A 98 -3.99 7.74 -8.82
C ALA A 98 -4.32 9.17 -9.22
N ARG A 99 -4.79 9.96 -8.25
CA ARG A 99 -5.07 11.38 -8.47
C ARG A 99 -3.81 12.23 -8.35
N ASN A 100 -2.94 11.92 -7.39
CA ASN A 100 -1.72 12.67 -7.14
C ASN A 100 -0.51 11.75 -7.00
N CYS A 101 0.65 12.27 -7.35
CA CYS A 101 1.92 11.69 -6.94
C CYS A 101 2.24 12.16 -5.52
N VAL A 102 2.19 11.24 -4.55
CA VAL A 102 2.46 11.50 -3.14
C VAL A 102 3.95 11.32 -2.89
N PHE A 103 4.72 12.39 -3.08
CA PHE A 103 6.19 12.34 -3.00
C PHE A 103 6.70 12.31 -1.56
N ALA A 104 6.42 13.35 -0.77
CA ALA A 104 6.87 13.45 0.61
C ALA A 104 6.08 14.51 1.40
N ASP A 105 6.26 14.56 2.71
CA ASP A 105 5.84 15.66 3.59
C ASP A 105 6.85 15.81 4.75
N GLY A 106 6.89 17.00 5.35
CA GLY A 106 7.83 17.35 6.41
C GLY A 106 9.14 17.99 5.92
N ASP A 107 10.13 18.02 6.80
CA ASP A 107 11.40 18.73 6.55
C ASP A 107 12.46 17.77 6.00
N PRO A 108 12.97 17.95 4.76
CA PRO A 108 14.01 17.10 4.20
C PRO A 108 15.34 17.16 4.94
N ALA A 109 15.60 18.19 5.75
CA ALA A 109 16.78 18.29 6.61
C ALA A 109 16.59 17.61 7.97
N ALA A 110 15.43 16.98 8.22
CA ALA A 110 15.16 16.28 9.47
C ALA A 110 16.07 15.07 9.64
N ARG A 111 16.48 14.83 10.90
CA ARG A 111 17.34 13.69 11.27
C ARG A 111 16.65 12.34 11.09
N VAL A 112 15.32 12.32 11.09
CA VAL A 112 14.51 11.10 10.99
C VAL A 112 13.67 11.14 9.72
N MET A 113 13.89 10.15 8.86
CA MET A 113 13.05 9.87 7.71
C MET A 113 12.16 8.65 8.00
N ILE A 114 10.88 8.75 7.69
CA ILE A 114 9.89 7.70 7.87
C ILE A 114 9.46 7.21 6.49
N VAL A 115 9.52 5.89 6.27
CA VAL A 115 9.13 5.27 5.00
C VAL A 115 8.00 4.28 5.22
N GLY A 116 6.82 4.60 4.69
CA GLY A 116 5.64 3.76 4.68
C GLY A 116 5.48 2.89 3.43
N GLU A 117 4.34 2.22 3.31
CA GLU A 117 4.04 1.31 2.19
C GLU A 117 3.56 2.05 0.95
N ALA A 118 2.37 2.64 1.02
CA ALA A 118 1.72 3.33 -0.09
C ALA A 118 0.66 4.33 0.43
N PRO A 119 0.23 5.31 -0.40
CA PRO A 119 -0.82 6.25 -0.06
C PRO A 119 -2.19 5.56 0.05
N GLY A 120 -3.00 6.01 1.00
CA GLY A 120 -4.42 5.71 1.05
C GLY A 120 -5.25 6.73 0.24
N ARG A 121 -6.57 6.67 0.40
CA ARG A 121 -7.51 7.57 -0.29
C ARG A 121 -7.27 9.04 0.07
N ASP A 122 -7.10 9.34 1.34
CA ASP A 122 -6.96 10.72 1.82
C ASP A 122 -5.62 11.30 1.37
N GLU A 123 -4.56 10.50 1.40
CA GLU A 123 -3.23 10.86 0.90
C GLU A 123 -3.24 11.12 -0.61
N ASP A 124 -3.90 10.26 -1.39
CA ASP A 124 -4.04 10.43 -2.84
C ASP A 124 -4.82 11.69 -3.19
N ILE A 125 -5.82 12.08 -2.40
CA ILE A 125 -6.55 13.34 -2.60
C ILE A 125 -5.68 14.56 -2.22
N ALA A 126 -4.97 14.49 -1.09
CA ALA A 126 -4.19 15.60 -0.57
C ALA A 126 -2.83 15.78 -1.24
N GLY A 127 -2.30 14.75 -1.90
CA GLY A 127 -0.95 14.74 -2.45
C GLY A 127 0.16 14.64 -1.39
N LYS A 128 -0.18 14.24 -0.16
CA LYS A 128 0.76 14.18 0.98
C LYS A 128 0.64 12.85 1.74
N PRO A 129 1.77 12.25 2.16
CA PRO A 129 1.76 10.97 2.87
C PRO A 129 1.24 11.11 4.31
N PHE A 130 0.57 10.06 4.81
CA PHE A 130 0.09 9.95 6.18
C PHE A 130 -0.76 11.16 6.63
N VAL A 131 -1.84 11.47 5.92
CA VAL A 131 -2.81 12.52 6.29
C VAL A 131 -4.15 11.94 6.76
N GLY A 132 -4.44 10.69 6.44
CA GLY A 132 -5.63 9.98 6.90
C GLY A 132 -5.53 9.54 8.36
N ARG A 133 -6.42 8.63 8.78
CA ARG A 133 -6.54 8.18 10.19
C ARG A 133 -5.23 7.64 10.77
N SER A 134 -4.52 6.80 10.00
CA SER A 134 -3.22 6.25 10.42
C SER A 134 -2.16 7.34 10.55
N GLY A 135 -2.23 8.37 9.70
CA GLY A 135 -1.37 9.54 9.77
C GLY A 135 -1.62 10.40 11.01
N GLN A 136 -2.88 10.62 11.36
CA GLN A 136 -3.24 11.33 12.60
C GLN A 136 -2.78 10.59 13.86
N LEU A 137 -2.79 9.25 13.82
CA LEU A 137 -2.22 8.45 14.91
C LEU A 137 -0.69 8.59 14.95
N LEU A 138 -0.01 8.54 13.80
CA LEU A 138 1.42 8.77 13.71
C LEU A 138 1.80 10.16 14.26
N ASP A 139 1.07 11.20 13.89
CA ASP A 139 1.31 12.57 14.37
C ASP A 139 1.20 12.66 15.90
N ARG A 140 0.21 11.99 16.51
CA ARG A 140 0.09 11.91 17.97
C ARG A 140 1.26 11.17 18.63
N MET A 141 1.75 10.10 18.00
CA MET A 141 2.91 9.35 18.50
C MET A 141 4.20 10.17 18.42
N LEU A 142 4.40 10.90 17.32
CA LEU A 142 5.54 11.80 17.13
C LEU A 142 5.50 12.95 18.14
N ALA A 143 4.34 13.58 18.32
CA ALA A 143 4.16 14.66 19.28
C ALA A 143 4.48 14.21 20.72
N ALA A 144 4.11 12.98 21.08
CA ALA A 144 4.41 12.43 22.41
C ALA A 144 5.91 12.27 22.70
N ILE A 145 6.76 12.23 21.66
CA ILE A 145 8.21 12.17 21.78
C ILE A 145 8.90 13.48 21.36
N GLY A 146 8.14 14.57 21.21
CA GLY A 146 8.67 15.90 20.89
C GLY A 146 9.05 16.11 19.42
N LEU A 147 8.57 15.24 18.52
CA LEU A 147 8.77 15.36 17.07
C LEU A 147 7.49 15.86 16.38
N ASP A 148 7.63 16.64 15.32
CA ASP A 148 6.53 17.11 14.49
C ASP A 148 7.01 17.34 13.05
N ARG A 149 6.27 16.80 12.07
CA ARG A 149 6.57 17.03 10.64
C ARG A 149 6.40 18.50 10.22
N ARG A 150 5.72 19.32 11.02
CA ARG A 150 5.51 20.76 10.79
C ARG A 150 6.49 21.62 11.59
N ALA A 151 7.42 21.01 12.32
CA ALA A 151 8.44 21.76 13.05
C ALA A 151 9.33 22.55 12.09
N THR A 152 9.65 23.79 12.45
CA THR A 152 10.62 24.62 11.70
C THR A 152 12.07 24.33 12.07
N ASP A 153 12.28 23.61 13.16
CA ASP A 153 13.58 23.18 13.67
C ASP A 153 13.83 21.74 13.21
N PRO A 154 14.81 21.49 12.32
CA PRO A 154 15.09 20.15 11.79
C PRO A 154 15.40 19.12 12.86
N ALA A 155 15.90 19.54 14.04
CA ALA A 155 16.18 18.63 15.15
C ALA A 155 14.90 18.02 15.76
N ARG A 156 13.76 18.68 15.56
CA ARG A 156 12.42 18.23 15.98
C ARG A 156 11.52 17.88 14.79
N GLY A 157 12.01 18.07 13.57
CA GLY A 157 11.35 17.71 12.33
C GLY A 157 11.33 16.21 12.10
N VAL A 158 10.44 15.77 11.20
CA VAL A 158 10.53 14.47 10.54
C VAL A 158 10.29 14.64 9.06
N TYR A 159 10.86 13.75 8.26
CA TYR A 159 10.60 13.65 6.83
C TYR A 159 9.86 12.36 6.52
N ILE A 160 8.83 12.39 5.70
CA ILE A 160 7.94 11.24 5.54
C ILE A 160 7.71 10.97 4.06
N THR A 161 7.84 9.72 3.64
CA THR A 161 7.51 9.24 2.29
C THR A 161 6.97 7.80 2.35
N ASN A 162 6.68 7.20 1.19
CA ASN A 162 6.25 5.83 1.00
C ASN A 162 7.11 5.14 -0.07
N ILE A 163 7.14 3.80 -0.06
CA ILE A 163 7.77 3.05 -1.14
C ILE A 163 7.08 3.32 -2.48
N LEU A 164 5.75 3.31 -2.48
CA LEU A 164 4.95 3.66 -3.63
C LEU A 164 4.47 5.11 -3.48
N PRO A 165 4.60 5.97 -4.52
CA PRO A 165 4.09 7.33 -4.46
C PRO A 165 2.63 7.43 -4.94
N TRP A 166 2.06 6.35 -5.50
CA TRP A 166 0.69 6.29 -6.00
C TRP A 166 -0.13 5.26 -5.24
N ARG A 167 -1.41 5.56 -5.05
CA ARG A 167 -2.36 4.70 -4.35
C ARG A 167 -2.67 3.43 -5.17
N PRO A 168 -2.48 2.23 -4.60
CA PRO A 168 -2.97 0.99 -5.20
C PRO A 168 -4.50 0.96 -5.24
N VAL A 169 -5.05 0.33 -6.29
CA VAL A 169 -6.50 0.11 -6.42
C VAL A 169 -7.02 -0.59 -5.16
N GLU A 170 -8.10 -0.04 -4.58
CA GLU A 170 -8.71 -0.53 -3.33
C GLU A 170 -7.77 -0.62 -2.11
N ASN A 171 -6.64 0.11 -2.12
CA ASN A 171 -5.61 0.03 -1.07
C ASN A 171 -5.07 -1.41 -0.88
N ARG A 172 -5.02 -2.21 -1.94
CA ARG A 172 -4.37 -3.53 -1.88
C ARG A 172 -2.90 -3.40 -1.51
N ALA A 173 -2.34 -4.48 -0.98
CA ALA A 173 -0.89 -4.58 -0.80
C ALA A 173 -0.17 -4.41 -2.17
N PRO A 174 0.95 -3.67 -2.21
CA PRO A 174 1.78 -3.57 -3.39
C PRO A 174 2.35 -4.92 -3.82
N SER A 175 2.50 -5.12 -5.12
CA SER A 175 3.20 -6.30 -5.64
C SER A 175 4.71 -6.17 -5.45
N ALA A 176 5.42 -7.30 -5.50
CA ALA A 176 6.88 -7.31 -5.46
C ALA A 176 7.48 -6.53 -6.64
N ASP A 177 6.84 -6.64 -7.79
CA ASP A 177 7.19 -5.98 -9.05
C ASP A 177 7.06 -4.45 -8.96
N GLU A 178 5.93 -3.95 -8.45
CA GLU A 178 5.71 -2.52 -8.21
C GLU A 178 6.73 -1.97 -7.21
N THR A 179 6.97 -2.74 -6.15
CA THR A 179 7.95 -2.38 -5.12
C THR A 179 9.36 -2.31 -5.70
N ALA A 180 9.78 -3.32 -6.46
CA ALA A 180 11.11 -3.39 -7.06
C ALA A 180 11.35 -2.26 -8.08
N MET A 181 10.32 -1.87 -8.81
CA MET A 181 10.36 -0.79 -9.78
C MET A 181 10.58 0.58 -9.13
N LEU A 182 9.99 0.83 -7.97
CA LEU A 182 10.02 2.15 -7.31
C LEU A 182 11.09 2.28 -6.23
N THR A 183 11.62 1.15 -5.74
CA THR A 183 12.73 1.12 -4.78
C THR A 183 13.94 1.96 -5.22
N PRO A 184 14.37 2.00 -6.50
CA PRO A 184 15.47 2.88 -6.93
C PRO A 184 15.23 4.37 -6.65
N PHE A 185 13.99 4.86 -6.83
CA PHE A 185 13.64 6.24 -6.50
C PHE A 185 13.73 6.49 -5.00
N VAL A 186 13.22 5.57 -4.18
CA VAL A 186 13.29 5.67 -2.71
C VAL A 186 14.73 5.62 -2.22
N ALA A 187 15.57 4.75 -2.78
CA ALA A 187 16.98 4.67 -2.44
C ALA A 187 17.69 6.00 -2.76
N ARG A 188 17.40 6.60 -3.92
CA ARG A 188 17.91 7.93 -4.27
C ARG A 188 17.35 9.01 -3.35
N HIS A 189 16.07 8.91 -2.97
CA HIS A 189 15.41 9.84 -2.05
C HIS A 189 16.11 9.88 -0.70
N ILE A 190 16.38 8.71 -0.12
CA ILE A 190 17.13 8.56 1.14
C ILE A 190 18.53 9.15 0.96
N ALA A 191 19.23 8.83 -0.14
CA ALA A 191 20.58 9.35 -0.38
C ALA A 191 20.64 10.87 -0.58
N LEU A 192 19.57 11.50 -1.06
CA LEU A 192 19.48 12.96 -1.25
C LEU A 192 19.01 13.69 0.00
N ALA A 193 18.15 13.07 0.80
CA ALA A 193 17.69 13.62 2.08
C ALA A 193 18.74 13.43 3.20
N ASP A 194 19.62 12.42 3.06
CA ASP A 194 20.72 12.10 3.99
C ASP A 194 20.30 12.09 5.48
N PRO A 195 19.25 11.34 5.87
CA PRO A 195 18.80 11.31 7.26
C PRO A 195 19.74 10.47 8.12
N GLU A 196 19.87 10.83 9.40
CA GLU A 196 20.61 10.01 10.39
C GLU A 196 19.90 8.67 10.65
N PHE A 197 18.57 8.66 10.63
CA PHE A 197 17.75 7.49 10.93
C PHE A 197 16.61 7.31 9.94
N VAL A 198 16.42 6.06 9.48
CA VAL A 198 15.27 5.67 8.65
C VAL A 198 14.34 4.76 9.46
N LEU A 199 13.16 5.25 9.80
CA LEU A 199 12.09 4.47 10.42
C LEU A 199 11.24 3.81 9.34
N VAL A 200 11.38 2.49 9.21
CA VAL A 200 10.64 1.71 8.22
C VAL A 200 9.32 1.21 8.82
N MET A 201 8.20 1.57 8.21
CA MET A 201 6.86 1.24 8.72
C MET A 201 6.11 0.33 7.75
N GLY A 202 5.80 -0.88 8.22
CA GLY A 202 5.05 -1.88 7.45
C GLY A 202 5.94 -2.95 6.82
N ALA A 203 5.32 -4.06 6.43
CA ALA A 203 6.03 -5.22 5.91
C ALA A 203 6.64 -4.95 4.53
N THR A 204 5.92 -4.23 3.67
CA THR A 204 6.38 -3.91 2.30
C THR A 204 7.62 -3.03 2.33
N ALA A 205 7.58 -1.93 3.11
CA ALA A 205 8.74 -1.04 3.29
C ALA A 205 9.93 -1.78 3.90
N ALA A 206 9.70 -2.64 4.91
CA ALA A 206 10.76 -3.43 5.52
C ALA A 206 11.42 -4.39 4.52
N ARG A 207 10.63 -5.11 3.72
CA ARG A 207 11.17 -6.01 2.70
C ARG A 207 11.94 -5.26 1.62
N ALA A 208 11.43 -4.12 1.18
CA ALA A 208 12.06 -3.30 0.14
C ALA A 208 13.44 -2.76 0.58
N LEU A 209 13.52 -2.17 1.77
CA LEU A 209 14.72 -1.46 2.23
C LEU A 209 15.72 -2.34 2.99
N LEU A 210 15.26 -3.40 3.65
CA LEU A 210 16.12 -4.30 4.43
C LEU A 210 16.45 -5.59 3.69
N GLN A 211 15.82 -5.85 2.54
CA GLN A 211 16.04 -7.03 1.68
C GLN A 211 16.03 -8.36 2.46
N THR A 212 15.09 -8.48 3.40
CA THR A 212 14.98 -9.64 4.29
C THR A 212 13.63 -10.36 4.12
N PRO A 213 13.62 -11.71 4.18
CA PRO A 213 12.37 -12.47 4.21
C PRO A 213 11.71 -12.46 5.60
N GLU A 214 12.36 -11.90 6.63
CA GLU A 214 11.83 -11.85 7.99
C GLU A 214 10.53 -11.05 8.09
N GLY A 215 9.57 -11.55 8.88
CA GLY A 215 8.31 -10.85 9.14
C GLY A 215 8.48 -9.62 10.04
N ILE A 216 7.63 -8.60 9.83
CA ILE A 216 7.71 -7.31 10.54
C ILE A 216 7.69 -7.45 12.08
N LEU A 217 6.98 -8.44 12.62
CA LEU A 217 6.92 -8.69 14.07
C LEU A 217 8.29 -9.07 14.67
N LYS A 218 9.14 -9.75 13.90
CA LYS A 218 10.51 -10.10 14.33
C LYS A 218 11.49 -8.94 14.15
N LEU A 219 11.22 -8.08 13.16
CA LEU A 219 12.06 -6.93 12.82
C LEU A 219 11.82 -5.73 13.73
N ARG A 220 10.61 -5.58 14.27
CA ARG A 220 10.22 -4.43 15.08
C ARG A 220 11.17 -4.23 16.27
N GLY A 221 11.61 -2.99 16.46
CA GLY A 221 12.42 -2.57 17.61
C GLY A 221 13.90 -2.97 17.53
N ARG A 222 14.36 -3.49 16.38
CA ARG A 222 15.77 -3.86 16.17
C ARG A 222 16.46 -2.87 15.23
N TRP A 223 17.65 -2.46 15.63
CA TRP A 223 18.52 -1.65 14.77
C TRP A 223 19.10 -2.50 13.65
N ARG A 224 19.10 -1.95 12.43
CA ARG A 224 19.75 -2.55 11.26
C ARG A 224 20.37 -1.45 10.42
N ARG A 225 21.40 -1.81 9.66
CA ARG A 225 21.95 -0.95 8.63
C ARG A 225 21.03 -1.04 7.40
N ALA A 226 20.47 0.09 6.98
CA ALA A 226 19.67 0.13 5.76
C ALA A 226 20.57 -0.14 4.54
N VAL A 227 20.05 -0.86 3.55
CA VAL A 227 20.72 -1.07 2.26
C VAL A 227 20.29 0.06 1.33
N ALA A 228 20.63 1.30 1.69
CA ALA A 228 20.37 2.45 0.84
C ALA A 228 21.71 3.10 0.48
N GLY A 229 22.23 2.72 -0.70
CA GLY A 229 23.39 3.35 -1.35
C GLY A 229 24.73 3.16 -0.66
#